data_AF-G3PXR2-F1
#
_entry.id   AF-G3PXR2-F1
#
_cell.length_a   1.000
_cell.length_b   1.000
_cell.length_c   1.000
_cell.angle_alpha   90.00
_cell.angle_beta   90.00
_cell.angle_gamma   90.00
#
_symmetry.space_group_name_H-M   'P 1'
#
loop_
_entity.id
_entity.type
_entity.pdbx_description
1 polymer ?
#
loop_
_entity_poly.entity_id
_entity_poly.type
_entity_poly.pdbx_seq_one_letter_code
_entity_poly.pdbx_strand_id
1 'polypeptide(L)'
;MGASIHLVGDSINHRLILSGYQLHLSVRENPIIRDLKPASLIDSFELLYYYDEHLGHLMWYIPFFVILFIYFTGCFTKAEEQKRLPASGCVLLGPSALYYWYLVTEGQITELFLLTFLAMVVMVIHQHRRGLSPDSNGLFLFCSFSVTLLLVALWVAHLWNDPVLRNKYPGLIYVPEPWSYYTLHIKQNH
;
A
#
# COMPACT_ATOMS: atom_id res chain seq x y z
N MET A 1 20.27 -3.06 -5.00
CA MET A 1 20.41 -1.59 -5.04
C MET A 1 19.26 -0.90 -4.28
N GLY A 2 17.99 -1.20 -4.59
CA GLY A 2 16.83 -0.69 -3.83
C GLY A 2 16.83 -1.02 -2.34
N ALA A 3 17.07 -2.29 -1.96
CA ALA A 3 17.12 -2.70 -0.54
C ALA A 3 18.20 -1.97 0.28
N SER A 4 19.35 -1.68 -0.32
CA SER A 4 20.46 -1.01 0.38
C SER A 4 20.17 0.46 0.64
N ILE A 5 19.49 1.13 -0.30
CA ILE A 5 19.08 2.54 -0.14
C ILE A 5 17.92 2.63 0.85
N HIS A 6 16.97 1.70 0.81
CA HIS A 6 15.87 1.61 1.78
C HIS A 6 16.37 1.41 3.22
N LEU A 7 17.32 0.50 3.44
CA LEU A 7 17.90 0.31 4.78
C LEU A 7 18.64 1.55 5.30
N VAL A 8 19.25 2.34 4.40
CA VAL A 8 19.88 3.62 4.76
C VAL A 8 18.80 4.67 5.06
N GLY A 9 17.74 4.74 4.25
CA GLY A 9 16.55 5.57 4.48
C GLY A 9 15.93 5.31 5.84
N ASP A 10 15.61 4.05 6.15
CA ASP A 10 15.06 3.61 7.43
C ASP A 10 15.97 3.96 8.61
N SER A 11 17.28 3.74 8.49
CA SER A 11 18.23 4.04 9.56
C SER A 11 18.27 5.54 9.89
N ILE A 12 18.24 6.37 8.84
CA ILE A 12 18.20 7.83 8.97
C ILE A 12 16.86 8.27 9.54
N ASN A 13 15.75 7.77 8.99
CA ASN A 13 14.40 8.13 9.41
C ASN A 13 14.16 7.76 10.88
N HIS A 14 14.61 6.58 11.32
CA HIS A 14 14.54 6.17 12.72
C HIS A 14 15.29 7.13 13.66
N ARG A 15 16.51 7.56 13.29
CA ARG A 15 17.29 8.54 14.07
C ARG A 15 16.63 9.92 14.08
N LEU A 16 16.02 10.32 12.97
CA LEU A 16 15.26 11.56 12.87
C LEU A 16 14.01 11.52 13.76
N ILE A 17 13.25 10.42 13.77
CA ILE A 17 12.07 10.24 14.63
C ILE A 17 12.46 10.33 16.12
N LEU A 18 13.59 9.72 16.51
CA LEU A 18 14.14 9.84 17.87
C LEU A 18 14.52 11.29 18.23
N SER A 19 14.90 12.09 17.23
CA SER A 19 15.25 13.50 17.40
C SER A 19 14.04 14.43 17.36
N GLY A 20 12.82 13.90 17.15
CA GLY A 20 11.56 14.65 17.12
C GLY A 20 10.94 14.83 15.74
N TYR A 21 11.39 14.10 14.72
CA TYR A 21 10.90 14.24 13.35
C TYR A 21 9.41 13.88 13.26
N GLN A 22 8.64 14.80 12.71
CA GLN A 22 7.21 14.67 12.52
C GLN A 22 6.89 14.07 11.14
N LEU A 23 6.49 12.80 11.12
CA LEU A 23 6.13 12.07 9.89
C LEU A 23 4.91 12.67 9.15
N HIS A 24 4.09 13.48 9.83
CA HIS A 24 2.93 14.13 9.21
C HIS A 24 3.30 15.41 8.42
N LEU A 25 4.55 15.88 8.51
CA LEU A 25 5.07 17.01 7.74
C LEU A 25 5.92 16.53 6.57
N SER A 26 5.98 17.32 5.49
CA SER A 26 6.94 17.08 4.42
C SER A 26 8.38 17.31 4.90
N VAL A 27 9.36 16.71 4.19
CA VAL A 27 10.79 16.80 4.54
C VAL A 27 11.25 18.26 4.71
N ARG A 28 10.81 19.17 3.84
CA ARG A 28 11.18 20.60 3.86
C ARG A 28 10.46 21.42 4.92
N GLU A 29 9.32 20.94 5.41
CA GLU A 29 8.52 21.62 6.44
C GLU A 29 8.92 21.19 7.85
N ASN A 30 9.64 20.07 7.97
CA ASN A 30 10.05 19.55 9.25
C ASN A 30 11.12 20.46 9.90
N PRO A 31 10.90 20.96 11.14
CA PRO A 31 11.79 21.92 11.78
C PRO A 31 13.21 21.38 11.97
N ILE A 32 13.36 20.07 12.22
CA ILE A 32 14.67 19.43 12.42
C ILE A 32 15.50 19.47 11.13
N ILE A 33 14.85 19.32 9.97
CA ILE A 33 15.54 19.34 8.68
C ILE A 33 15.91 20.78 8.28
N ARG A 34 15.06 21.76 8.60
CA ARG A 34 15.33 23.18 8.32
C ARG A 34 16.57 23.72 9.03
N ASP A 35 16.86 23.18 10.21
CA ASP A 35 18.01 23.62 11.01
C ASP A 35 19.35 22.97 10.56
N LEU A 36 19.31 22.04 9.60
CA LEU A 36 20.51 21.37 9.09
C LEU A 36 21.34 22.29 8.18
N LYS A 37 22.65 22.32 8.44
CA LYS A 37 23.66 22.95 7.57
C LYS A 37 24.64 21.86 7.08
N PRO A 38 25.06 21.88 5.81
CA PRO A 38 24.75 22.87 4.77
C PRO A 38 23.36 22.66 4.12
N ALA A 39 22.82 23.72 3.49
CA ALA A 39 21.50 23.67 2.85
C ALA A 39 21.39 22.60 1.74
N SER A 40 22.49 22.25 1.08
CA SER A 40 22.56 21.17 0.08
C SER A 40 22.23 19.78 0.65
N LEU A 41 22.31 19.62 1.97
CA LEU A 41 21.96 18.39 2.67
C LEU A 41 20.44 18.18 2.71
N ILE A 42 19.65 19.27 2.71
CA ILE A 42 18.18 19.22 2.61
C ILE A 42 17.77 18.64 1.26
N ASP A 43 18.39 19.10 0.17
CA ASP A 43 18.12 18.58 -1.18
C ASP A 43 18.53 17.10 -1.29
N SER A 44 19.61 16.71 -0.62
CA SER A 44 20.04 15.30 -0.57
C SER A 44 19.04 14.42 0.19
N PHE A 45 18.46 14.92 1.29
CA PHE A 45 17.43 14.20 2.03
C PHE A 45 16.11 14.11 1.28
N GLU A 46 15.71 15.18 0.59
CA GLU A 46 14.51 15.15 -0.26
C GLU A 46 14.70 14.16 -1.42
N LEU A 47 15.87 14.14 -2.05
CA LEU A 47 16.18 13.16 -3.09
C LEU A 47 16.20 11.73 -2.54
N LEU A 48 16.78 11.51 -1.36
CA LEU A 48 16.79 10.20 -0.71
C LEU A 48 15.36 9.74 -0.40
N TYR A 49 14.54 10.62 0.19
CA TYR A 49 13.14 10.36 0.48
C TYR A 49 12.37 10.04 -0.81
N TYR A 50 12.53 10.85 -1.85
CA TYR A 50 11.90 10.61 -3.15
C TYR A 50 12.32 9.26 -3.75
N TYR A 51 13.61 8.93 -3.68
CA TYR A 51 14.11 7.68 -4.20
C TYR A 51 13.58 6.47 -3.42
N ASP A 52 13.49 6.57 -2.11
CA ASP A 52 13.02 5.47 -1.26
C ASP A 52 11.49 5.27 -1.37
N GLU A 53 10.73 6.33 -1.12
CA GLU A 53 9.28 6.31 -0.98
C GLU A 53 8.53 6.26 -2.32
N HIS A 54 9.12 6.73 -3.41
CA HIS A 54 8.48 6.70 -4.72
C HIS A 54 9.14 5.67 -5.65
N LEU A 55 10.43 5.84 -5.96
CA LEU A 55 11.09 4.95 -6.92
C LEU A 55 11.30 3.55 -6.35
N GLY A 56 11.75 3.45 -5.09
CA GLY A 56 11.94 2.20 -4.37
C GLY A 56 10.63 1.43 -4.31
N HIS A 57 9.58 2.03 -3.76
CA HIS A 57 8.25 1.42 -3.73
C HIS A 57 7.79 0.93 -5.11
N LEU A 58 7.85 1.75 -6.16
CA LEU A 58 7.44 1.32 -7.51
C LEU A 58 8.27 0.14 -8.05
N MET A 59 9.60 0.15 -7.84
CA MET A 59 10.49 -0.92 -8.29
C MET A 59 10.17 -2.28 -7.65
N TRP A 60 9.64 -2.30 -6.42
CA TRP A 60 9.26 -3.52 -5.73
C TRP A 60 7.82 -3.92 -6.00
N TYR A 61 6.89 -2.96 -5.96
CA TYR A 61 5.47 -3.25 -6.09
C TYR A 61 5.06 -3.58 -7.53
N ILE A 62 5.62 -2.92 -8.55
CA ILE A 62 5.25 -3.24 -9.94
C ILE A 62 5.51 -4.73 -10.26
N PRO A 63 6.73 -5.28 -10.05
CA PRO A 63 6.95 -6.71 -10.27
C PRO A 63 6.07 -7.60 -9.39
N PHE A 64 5.86 -7.22 -8.12
CA PHE A 64 5.02 -7.98 -7.20
C PHE A 64 3.58 -8.12 -7.70
N PHE A 65 2.92 -7.02 -8.08
CA PHE A 65 1.56 -7.03 -8.59
C PHE A 65 1.46 -7.71 -9.96
N VAL A 66 2.47 -7.58 -10.82
CA VAL A 66 2.54 -8.31 -12.10
C VAL A 66 2.60 -9.82 -11.86
N ILE A 67 3.41 -10.30 -10.92
CA ILE A 67 3.50 -11.73 -10.57
C ILE A 67 2.17 -12.22 -10.01
N LEU A 68 1.53 -11.47 -9.12
CA LEU A 68 0.20 -11.81 -8.59
C LEU A 68 -0.85 -11.90 -9.70
N PHE A 69 -0.81 -10.98 -10.67
CA PHE A 69 -1.72 -11.00 -11.80
C PHE A 69 -1.47 -12.22 -12.71
N ILE A 70 -0.21 -12.52 -13.04
CA ILE A 70 0.14 -13.73 -13.81
C ILE A 70 -0.32 -14.99 -13.08
N TYR A 71 -0.05 -15.08 -11.78
CA TYR A 71 -0.52 -16.17 -10.93
C TYR A 71 -2.04 -16.32 -11.01
N PHE A 72 -2.77 -15.21 -10.85
CA PHE A 72 -4.23 -15.19 -10.95
C PHE A 72 -4.75 -15.68 -12.30
N THR A 73 -4.07 -15.35 -13.40
CA THR A 73 -4.46 -15.84 -14.73
C THR A 73 -4.34 -17.36 -14.87
N GLY A 74 -3.44 -17.99 -14.09
CA GLY A 74 -3.27 -19.45 -14.03
C GLY A 74 -4.28 -20.16 -13.14
N CYS A 75 -5.03 -19.46 -12.30
CA CYS A 75 -6.00 -20.04 -11.35
C CYS A 75 -7.36 -20.39 -11.97
N PHE A 76 -7.53 -20.37 -13.29
CA PHE A 76 -8.82 -20.62 -13.93
C PHE A 76 -8.98 -22.09 -14.35
N THR A 77 -10.03 -22.74 -13.85
CA THR A 77 -10.37 -24.15 -14.14
C THR A 77 -11.77 -24.25 -14.73
N LYS A 78 -12.17 -25.45 -15.20
CA LYS A 78 -13.54 -25.67 -15.68
C LYS A 78 -14.51 -25.57 -14.50
N ALA A 79 -15.67 -24.95 -14.71
CA ALA A 79 -16.61 -24.56 -13.65
C ALA A 79 -17.20 -25.67 -12.76
N GLU A 80 -16.92 -26.95 -13.06
CA GLU A 80 -17.31 -28.10 -12.25
C GLU A 80 -16.33 -28.40 -11.10
N GLU A 81 -15.07 -27.99 -11.20
CA GLU A 81 -14.05 -28.22 -10.16
C GLU A 81 -14.01 -27.08 -9.14
N GLN A 82 -14.62 -27.31 -7.98
CA GLN A 82 -14.49 -26.53 -6.73
C GLN A 82 -14.86 -25.04 -6.78
N LYS A 83 -16.13 -24.75 -6.46
CA LYS A 83 -16.66 -23.38 -6.28
C LYS A 83 -16.48 -22.76 -4.90
N ARG A 84 -15.90 -23.48 -3.92
CA ARG A 84 -15.89 -23.03 -2.51
C ARG A 84 -14.48 -22.88 -1.98
N LEU A 85 -14.23 -21.77 -1.29
CA LEU A 85 -13.03 -21.61 -0.49
C LEU A 85 -12.96 -22.70 0.58
N PRO A 86 -11.80 -23.35 0.79
CA PRO A 86 -11.58 -24.23 1.91
C PRO A 86 -11.66 -23.43 3.21
N ALA A 87 -11.98 -24.10 4.32
CA ALA A 87 -12.11 -23.46 5.63
C ALA A 87 -10.83 -22.70 6.04
N SER A 88 -9.65 -23.23 5.69
CA SER A 88 -8.37 -22.54 5.87
C SER A 88 -8.30 -21.22 5.10
N GLY A 89 -8.79 -21.20 3.85
CA GLY A 89 -8.86 -20.00 3.02
C GLY A 89 -9.77 -18.93 3.63
N CYS A 90 -10.92 -19.31 4.20
CA CYS A 90 -11.79 -18.37 4.90
C CYS A 90 -11.12 -17.74 6.13
N VAL A 91 -10.38 -18.54 6.92
CA VAL A 91 -9.65 -18.04 8.10
C VAL A 91 -8.51 -17.10 7.69
N LEU A 92 -7.77 -17.46 6.62
CA LEU A 92 -6.64 -16.66 6.12
C LEU A 92 -7.08 -15.39 5.38
N LEU A 93 -8.35 -15.28 5.01
CA LEU A 93 -8.88 -14.14 4.27
C LEU A 93 -8.69 -12.82 5.02
N GLY A 94 -8.98 -12.82 6.33
CA GLY A 94 -8.84 -11.64 7.19
C GLY A 94 -7.38 -11.15 7.26
N PRO A 95 -6.44 -11.99 7.75
CA PRO A 95 -5.02 -11.65 7.78
C PRO A 95 -4.45 -11.25 6.41
N SER A 96 -4.84 -11.94 5.34
CA SER A 96 -4.40 -11.60 3.99
C SER A 96 -4.92 -10.25 3.53
N ALA A 97 -6.20 -9.96 3.72
CA ALA A 97 -6.79 -8.69 3.34
C ALA A 97 -6.23 -7.51 4.14
N LEU A 98 -5.96 -7.72 5.44
CA LEU A 98 -5.29 -6.74 6.30
C LEU A 98 -3.85 -6.47 5.85
N TYR A 99 -3.11 -7.52 5.48
CA TYR A 99 -1.76 -7.36 4.93
C TYR A 99 -1.76 -6.50 3.66
N TYR A 100 -2.65 -6.82 2.71
CA TYR A 100 -2.77 -6.02 1.49
C TYR A 100 -3.30 -4.62 1.75
N TRP A 101 -4.22 -4.43 2.70
CA TRP A 101 -4.67 -3.10 3.12
C TRP A 101 -3.50 -2.27 3.61
N TYR A 102 -2.72 -2.79 4.56
CA TYR A 102 -1.53 -2.11 5.08
C TYR A 102 -0.55 -1.79 3.97
N LEU A 103 -0.25 -2.76 3.11
CA LEU A 103 0.68 -2.59 2.00
C LEU A 103 0.22 -1.51 1.00
N VAL A 104 -1.09 -1.43 0.72
CA VAL A 104 -1.67 -0.44 -0.18
C VAL A 104 -1.69 0.96 0.43
N THR A 105 -2.05 1.08 1.70
CA THR A 105 -2.16 2.36 2.40
C THR A 105 -0.81 2.93 2.81
N GLU A 106 0.10 2.08 3.29
CA GLU A 106 1.44 2.49 3.72
C GLU A 106 2.35 2.72 2.53
N GLY A 107 2.36 1.80 1.55
CA GLY A 107 3.19 1.93 0.35
C GLY A 107 2.70 3.00 -0.65
N GLN A 108 1.59 3.69 -0.37
CA GLN A 108 0.98 4.70 -1.24
C GLN A 108 0.74 4.21 -2.68
N ILE A 109 0.51 2.90 -2.85
CA ILE A 109 0.38 2.24 -4.17
C ILE A 109 -1.08 1.98 -4.57
N THR A 110 -2.01 2.81 -4.08
CA THR A 110 -3.45 2.63 -4.33
C THR A 110 -3.77 2.59 -5.83
N GLU A 111 -3.12 3.40 -6.65
CA GLU A 111 -3.30 3.41 -8.10
C GLU A 111 -2.95 2.06 -8.74
N LEU A 112 -1.77 1.51 -8.40
CA LEU A 112 -1.31 0.22 -8.91
C LEU A 112 -2.23 -0.92 -8.46
N PHE A 113 -2.67 -0.87 -7.20
CA PHE A 113 -3.63 -1.84 -6.66
C PHE A 113 -4.96 -1.80 -7.40
N LEU A 114 -5.54 -0.61 -7.62
CA LEU A 114 -6.79 -0.45 -8.36
C LEU A 114 -6.67 -0.92 -9.81
N LEU A 115 -5.56 -0.59 -10.49
CA LEU A 115 -5.30 -1.06 -11.85
C LEU A 115 -5.23 -2.59 -11.90
N THR A 116 -4.53 -3.21 -10.95
CA THR A 116 -4.42 -4.67 -10.88
C THR A 116 -5.76 -5.31 -10.57
N PHE A 117 -6.51 -4.76 -9.61
CA PHE A 117 -7.83 -5.29 -9.26
C PHE A 117 -8.81 -5.17 -10.43
N LEU A 118 -8.79 -4.05 -11.16
CA LEU A 118 -9.59 -3.89 -12.38
C LEU A 118 -9.22 -4.94 -13.43
N ALA A 119 -7.91 -5.17 -13.64
CA ALA A 119 -7.44 -6.21 -14.54
C ALA A 119 -7.93 -7.61 -14.11
N MET A 120 -7.90 -7.91 -12.80
CA MET A 120 -8.45 -9.16 -12.26
C MET A 120 -9.96 -9.29 -12.52
N VAL A 121 -10.74 -8.23 -12.30
CA VAL A 121 -12.19 -8.21 -12.59
C VAL A 121 -12.45 -8.46 -14.08
N VAL A 122 -11.72 -7.79 -14.97
CA VAL A 122 -11.81 -8.01 -16.42
C VAL A 122 -11.48 -9.46 -16.78
N MET A 123 -10.44 -10.04 -16.17
CA MET A 123 -10.07 -11.43 -16.37
C MET A 123 -11.16 -12.40 -15.90
N VAL A 124 -11.76 -12.18 -14.73
CA VAL A 124 -12.87 -13.00 -14.23
C VAL A 124 -14.03 -12.96 -15.21
N ILE A 125 -14.44 -11.77 -15.69
CA ILE A 125 -15.53 -11.62 -16.65
C ILE A 125 -15.19 -12.32 -17.97
N HIS A 126 -13.95 -12.15 -18.47
CA HIS A 126 -13.50 -12.75 -19.72
C HIS A 126 -13.50 -14.28 -19.67
N GLN A 127 -12.97 -14.86 -18.59
CA GLN A 127 -12.85 -16.30 -18.43
C GLN A 127 -14.21 -16.95 -18.10
N HIS A 128 -15.07 -16.27 -17.34
CA HIS A 128 -16.44 -16.71 -17.09
C HIS A 128 -17.25 -16.81 -18.39
N ARG A 129 -17.07 -15.88 -19.32
CA ARG A 129 -17.69 -15.96 -20.67
C ARG A 129 -17.20 -17.16 -21.48
N ARG A 130 -16.04 -17.74 -21.15
CA ARG A 130 -15.46 -18.95 -21.75
C ARG A 130 -15.82 -20.23 -20.98
N GLY A 131 -16.66 -20.15 -19.94
CA GLY A 131 -17.04 -21.29 -19.11
C GLY A 131 -15.99 -21.72 -18.09
N LEU A 132 -14.99 -20.88 -17.84
CA LEU A 132 -13.97 -21.09 -16.81
C LEU A 132 -14.32 -20.29 -15.56
N SER A 133 -14.01 -20.83 -14.40
CA SER A 133 -14.12 -20.13 -13.11
C SER A 133 -12.78 -20.14 -12.38
N PRO A 134 -12.50 -19.14 -11.53
CA PRO A 134 -11.35 -19.22 -10.65
C PRO A 134 -11.50 -20.41 -9.69
N ASP A 135 -10.40 -21.15 -9.50
CA ASP A 135 -10.25 -22.20 -8.50
C ASP A 135 -10.24 -21.62 -7.08
N SER A 136 -10.03 -22.47 -6.08
CA SER A 136 -9.93 -22.05 -4.67
C SER A 136 -8.90 -20.94 -4.44
N ASN A 137 -7.75 -20.99 -5.11
CA ASN A 137 -6.67 -20.03 -4.89
C ASN A 137 -6.96 -18.69 -5.57
N GLY A 138 -7.48 -18.73 -6.80
CA GLY A 138 -7.96 -17.56 -7.52
C GLY A 138 -9.10 -16.88 -6.77
N LEU A 139 -10.07 -17.66 -6.28
CA LEU A 139 -11.15 -17.15 -5.43
C LEU A 139 -10.60 -16.52 -4.15
N PHE A 140 -9.65 -17.17 -3.47
CA PHE A 140 -9.01 -16.60 -2.29
C PHE A 140 -8.33 -15.26 -2.59
N LEU A 141 -7.50 -15.19 -3.64
CA LEU A 141 -6.81 -13.96 -4.00
C LEU A 141 -7.77 -12.84 -4.40
N PHE A 142 -8.80 -13.16 -5.20
CA PHE A 142 -9.81 -12.20 -5.61
C PHE A 142 -10.66 -11.69 -4.43
N CYS A 143 -11.05 -12.57 -3.51
CA CYS A 143 -11.75 -12.20 -2.30
C CYS A 143 -10.85 -11.36 -1.38
N SER A 144 -9.56 -11.70 -1.20
CA SER A 144 -8.62 -10.90 -0.42
C SER A 144 -8.54 -9.48 -0.96
N PHE A 145 -8.36 -9.32 -2.28
CA PHE A 145 -8.31 -7.99 -2.92
C PHE A 145 -9.65 -7.24 -2.78
N SER A 146 -10.78 -7.94 -2.89
CA SER A 146 -12.11 -7.32 -2.71
C SER A 146 -12.31 -6.80 -1.28
N VAL A 147 -11.92 -7.58 -0.26
CA VAL A 147 -11.98 -7.16 1.14
C VAL A 147 -10.99 -6.02 1.41
N THR A 148 -9.79 -6.08 0.85
CA THR A 148 -8.82 -4.98 0.92
C THR A 148 -9.37 -3.68 0.36
N LEU A 149 -10.04 -3.72 -0.81
CA LEU A 149 -10.66 -2.54 -1.39
C LEU A 149 -11.73 -1.93 -0.45
N LEU A 150 -12.55 -2.77 0.20
CA LEU A 150 -13.51 -2.32 1.19
C LEU A 150 -12.81 -1.69 2.41
N LEU A 151 -11.75 -2.30 2.92
CA LEU A 151 -10.96 -1.75 4.04
C LEU A 151 -10.35 -0.39 3.69
N VAL A 152 -9.79 -0.24 2.48
CA VAL A 152 -9.27 1.05 2.01
C VAL A 152 -10.39 2.08 1.93
N ALA A 153 -11.55 1.73 1.38
CA ALA A 153 -12.69 2.64 1.30
C ALA A 153 -13.19 3.09 2.69
N LEU A 154 -13.29 2.16 3.65
CA LEU A 154 -13.67 2.46 5.03
C LEU A 154 -12.64 3.36 5.72
N TRP A 155 -11.34 3.10 5.50
CA TRP A 155 -10.24 3.90 6.04
C TRP A 155 -10.28 5.34 5.52
N VAL A 156 -10.44 5.50 4.20
CA VAL A 156 -10.57 6.81 3.56
C VAL A 156 -11.81 7.56 4.04
N ALA A 157 -12.95 6.87 4.14
CA ALA A 157 -14.19 7.48 4.63
C ALA A 157 -14.07 7.95 6.08
N HIS A 158 -13.40 7.17 6.93
CA HIS A 158 -13.18 7.52 8.34
C HIS A 158 -12.31 8.77 8.50
N LEU A 159 -11.27 8.92 7.67
CA LEU A 159 -10.29 10.00 7.76
C LEU A 159 -10.55 11.16 6.77
N TRP A 160 -11.72 11.17 6.14
CA TRP A 160 -12.04 12.14 5.09
C TRP A 160 -12.01 13.59 5.56
N ASN A 161 -12.45 13.82 6.81
CA ASN A 161 -12.60 15.15 7.39
C ASN A 161 -11.37 15.61 8.17
N ASP A 162 -10.26 14.86 8.16
CA ASP A 162 -9.03 15.25 8.86
C ASP A 162 -8.27 16.31 8.04
N PRO A 163 -8.20 17.58 8.49
CA PRO A 163 -7.59 18.65 7.71
C PRO A 163 -6.07 18.53 7.60
N VAL A 164 -5.41 17.89 8.58
CA VAL A 164 -3.95 17.76 8.63
C VAL A 164 -3.51 16.68 7.64
N LEU A 165 -4.15 15.51 7.69
CA LEU A 165 -3.87 14.44 6.73
C LEU A 165 -4.24 14.86 5.31
N ARG A 166 -5.33 15.61 5.13
CA ARG A 166 -5.74 16.11 3.81
C ARG A 166 -4.72 17.06 3.18
N ASN A 167 -4.02 17.85 4.01
CA ASN A 167 -2.97 18.73 3.54
C ASN A 167 -1.71 17.94 3.14
N LYS A 168 -1.39 16.84 3.86
CA LYS A 168 -0.23 15.98 3.56
C LYS A 168 -0.39 15.17 2.27
N TYR A 169 -1.60 14.67 1.99
CA TYR A 169 -1.88 13.88 0.78
C TYR A 169 -2.77 14.64 -0.22
N PRO A 170 -2.24 15.67 -0.91
CA PRO A 170 -2.99 16.41 -1.91
C PRO A 170 -3.14 15.54 -3.17
N GLY A 171 -4.36 15.08 -3.45
CA GLY A 171 -4.62 14.26 -4.63
C GLY A 171 -6.09 13.92 -4.84
N LEU A 172 -6.41 13.43 -6.05
CA LEU A 172 -7.73 12.87 -6.38
C LEU A 172 -8.00 11.57 -5.61
N ILE A 173 -6.96 10.76 -5.40
CA ILE A 173 -7.01 9.52 -4.63
C ILE A 173 -6.33 9.79 -3.28
N TYR A 174 -7.13 10.26 -2.32
CA TYR A 174 -6.68 10.50 -0.96
C TYR A 174 -6.71 9.20 -0.17
N VAL A 175 -5.53 8.69 0.22
CA VAL A 175 -5.38 7.52 1.09
C VAL A 175 -4.33 7.80 2.15
N PRO A 176 -4.72 8.06 3.41
CA PRO A 176 -3.77 8.34 4.48
C PRO A 176 -2.95 7.11 4.86
N GLU A 177 -1.65 7.30 5.13
CA GLU A 177 -0.81 6.26 5.74
C GLU A 177 -1.24 5.99 7.20
N PRO A 178 -1.37 4.73 7.61
CA PRO A 178 -1.56 4.34 9.00
C PRO A 178 -0.53 4.94 9.96
N TRP A 179 0.75 5.02 9.57
CA TRP A 179 1.79 5.60 10.42
C TRP A 179 1.65 7.10 10.65
N SER A 180 1.18 7.82 9.62
CA SER A 180 0.89 9.24 9.71
C SER A 180 -0.27 9.50 10.67
N TYR A 181 -1.33 8.68 10.60
CA TYR A 181 -2.43 8.71 11.56
C TYR A 181 -1.96 8.40 12.99
N TYR A 182 -1.17 7.34 13.17
CA TYR A 182 -0.67 6.93 14.48
C TYR A 182 0.17 8.03 15.15
N THR A 183 1.09 8.65 14.39
CA THR A 183 1.96 9.71 14.91
C THR A 183 1.18 10.97 15.28
N LEU A 184 0.12 11.28 14.53
CA LEU A 184 -0.69 12.47 14.75
C LEU A 184 -1.63 12.32 15.95
N HIS A 185 -2.39 11.23 16.02
CA HIS A 185 -3.52 11.09 16.95
C HIS A 185 -3.24 10.18 18.15
N ILE A 186 -2.32 9.22 18.02
CA ILE A 186 -2.11 8.20 19.07
C ILE A 186 -0.86 8.51 19.88
N LYS A 187 0.25 8.88 19.22
CA LYS A 187 1.54 9.16 19.89
C LYS A 187 1.48 10.34 20.87
N GLN A 188 0.59 11.32 20.68
CA GLN A 188 0.46 12.48 21.58
C GLN A 188 -0.39 12.20 22.84
N ASN A 189 -1.13 11.09 22.88
CA ASN A 189 -2.04 10.74 23.98
C ASN A 189 -1.39 9.82 25.03
N HIS A 190 -0.08 9.58 24.94
CA HIS A 190 0.74 8.81 25.89
C HIS A 190 1.98 9.60 26.29
#